data_AF-A0A9X6ADJ2-F1
#
_entry.id   AF-A0A9X6ADJ2-F1
#
_cell.length_a   1.000
_cell.length_b   1.000
_cell.length_c   1.000
_cell.angle_alpha   90.00
_cell.angle_beta   90.00
_cell.angle_gamma   90.00
#
_symmetry.space_group_name_H-M   'P 1'
#
loop_
_entity.id
_entity.type
_entity.pdbx_description
1 polymer ?
#
loop_
_entity_poly.entity_id
_entity_poly.type
_entity_poly.pdbx_seq_one_letter_code
_entity_poly.pdbx_strand_id
1 'polypeptide(L)'
;GAVRRTATVGGNIVGSTLRCLLPAALALEARAGVLDPDSVYETDLTEVLAKGHLLLGLRWRDPITSAYRKLPGEAGGPPPLVVAAALHTVGTGGTRLRVAVRDGYDVLTESTEYDAGSDSASDVEQVLDDLRRPAVGALHATAWEAVDELVTDLLSRPTGR
;
A
#
# COMPACT_ATOMS: atom_id res chain seq x y z
N GLY A 1 -12.82 9.17 -16.87
CA GLY A 1 -12.00 9.87 -17.88
C GLY A 1 -11.53 8.90 -18.93
N ALA A 2 -11.31 9.35 -20.17
CA ALA A 2 -10.96 8.51 -21.32
C ALA A 2 -9.78 7.55 -21.05
N VAL A 3 -8.77 8.00 -20.29
CA VAL A 3 -7.60 7.21 -19.90
C VAL A 3 -7.97 5.96 -19.09
N ARG A 4 -8.92 6.05 -18.15
CA ARG A 4 -9.30 4.90 -17.29
C ARG A 4 -10.01 3.79 -18.06
N ARG A 5 -10.51 4.06 -19.27
CA ARG A 5 -11.20 3.05 -20.09
C ARG A 5 -10.24 2.12 -20.84
N THR A 6 -8.98 2.52 -20.98
CA THR A 6 -7.96 1.77 -21.73
C THR A 6 -6.74 1.43 -20.88
N ALA A 7 -6.50 2.15 -19.79
CA ALA A 7 -5.44 1.83 -18.85
C ALA A 7 -5.70 0.49 -18.17
N THR A 8 -4.67 -0.36 -18.10
CA THR A 8 -4.71 -1.62 -17.36
C THR A 8 -4.04 -1.46 -16.00
N VAL A 9 -4.45 -2.28 -15.04
CA VAL A 9 -3.82 -2.34 -13.71
C VAL A 9 -2.34 -2.73 -13.83
N GLY A 10 -2.04 -3.74 -14.65
CA GLY A 10 -0.66 -4.17 -14.89
C GLY A 10 0.19 -3.09 -15.58
N GLY A 11 -0.37 -2.36 -16.53
CA GLY A 11 0.31 -1.23 -17.16
C GLY A 11 0.60 -0.10 -16.17
N ASN A 12 -0.24 0.11 -15.15
CA ASN A 12 0.04 1.08 -14.10
C ASN A 12 1.13 0.60 -13.13
N ILE A 13 1.08 -0.66 -12.70
CA ILE A 13 1.98 -1.20 -11.68
C ILE A 13 3.38 -1.46 -12.26
N VAL A 14 3.47 -2.15 -13.40
CA VAL A 14 4.73 -2.61 -14.00
C VAL A 14 5.23 -1.65 -15.07
N GLY A 15 4.32 -1.15 -15.92
CA GLY A 15 4.67 -0.37 -17.12
C GLY A 15 4.80 1.14 -16.93
N SER A 16 4.33 1.68 -15.80
CA SER A 16 4.41 3.11 -15.52
C SER A 16 5.59 3.40 -14.60
N THR A 17 6.25 4.55 -14.78
CA THR A 17 7.16 5.08 -13.76
C THR A 17 6.41 5.72 -12.60
N LEU A 18 5.15 6.12 -12.79
CA LEU A 18 4.34 6.77 -11.75
C LEU A 18 3.74 5.77 -10.75
N ARG A 19 3.41 4.55 -11.19
CA ARG A 19 2.99 3.41 -10.34
C ARG A 19 1.96 3.75 -9.26
N CYS A 20 0.97 4.57 -9.59
CA CYS A 20 -0.04 5.06 -8.64
C CYS A 20 -0.82 3.96 -7.89
N LEU A 21 -0.90 2.75 -8.45
CA LEU A 21 -1.57 1.59 -7.86
C LEU A 21 -0.63 0.64 -7.12
N LEU A 22 0.69 0.80 -7.25
CA LEU A 22 1.66 -0.05 -6.58
C LEU A 22 1.56 0.02 -5.05
N PRO A 23 1.40 1.19 -4.41
CA PRO A 23 1.17 1.25 -2.97
C PRO A 23 -0.06 0.46 -2.52
N ALA A 24 -1.18 0.55 -3.25
CA ALA A 24 -2.39 -0.21 -2.92
C ALA A 24 -2.15 -1.72 -3.04
N ALA A 25 -1.48 -2.16 -4.10
CA ALA A 25 -1.17 -3.57 -4.30
C ALA A 25 -0.24 -4.12 -3.19
N LEU A 26 0.74 -3.34 -2.75
CA LEU A 26 1.65 -3.71 -1.65
C LEU A 26 0.92 -3.76 -0.30
N ALA A 27 0.09 -2.76 0.01
CA ALA A 27 -0.71 -2.75 1.23
C ALA A 27 -1.67 -3.96 1.31
N LEU A 28 -2.21 -4.38 0.18
CA LEU A 28 -3.11 -5.55 0.07
C LEU A 28 -2.39 -6.91 0.05
N GLU A 29 -1.07 -6.95 0.21
CA GLU A 29 -0.26 -8.18 0.10
C GLU A 29 -0.42 -8.87 -1.26
N ALA A 30 -0.49 -8.09 -2.34
CA ALA A 30 -0.76 -8.65 -3.66
C ALA A 30 0.38 -9.57 -4.14
N ARG A 31 -0.03 -10.71 -4.69
CA ARG A 31 0.78 -11.70 -5.40
C ARG A 31 0.53 -11.57 -6.89
N ALA A 32 1.59 -11.72 -7.68
CA ALA A 32 1.59 -11.58 -9.12
C ALA A 32 1.75 -12.93 -9.79
N GLY A 33 0.79 -13.30 -10.64
CA GLY A 33 1.00 -14.36 -11.63
C GLY A 33 1.78 -13.80 -12.81
N VAL A 34 2.93 -14.38 -13.13
CA VAL A 34 3.82 -13.92 -14.20
C VAL A 34 4.07 -15.00 -15.24
N LEU A 35 4.35 -14.56 -16.47
CA LEU A 35 4.86 -15.40 -17.54
C LEU A 35 6.37 -15.19 -17.70
N ASP A 36 7.10 -16.29 -17.61
CA ASP A 36 8.51 -16.44 -17.98
C ASP A 36 8.60 -17.28 -19.26
N PRO A 37 9.65 -17.16 -20.10
CA PRO A 37 9.89 -18.01 -21.26
C PRO A 37 9.44 -19.47 -21.14
N ASP A 38 9.71 -20.12 -20.01
CA ASP A 38 9.48 -21.56 -19.84
C ASP A 38 8.34 -21.92 -18.86
N SER A 39 7.75 -20.95 -18.15
CA SER A 39 6.76 -21.24 -17.11
C SER A 39 5.84 -20.09 -16.74
N VAL A 40 4.71 -20.45 -16.11
CA VAL A 40 3.84 -19.51 -15.39
C VAL A 40 3.97 -19.80 -13.90
N TYR A 41 4.32 -18.79 -13.11
CA TYR A 41 4.44 -18.92 -11.66
C TYR A 41 3.94 -17.68 -10.93
N GLU A 42 3.80 -17.80 -9.61
CA GLU A 42 3.39 -16.71 -8.74
C GLU A 42 4.59 -16.15 -7.96
N THR A 43 4.74 -14.83 -7.93
CA THR A 43 5.78 -14.14 -7.16
C THR A 43 5.27 -12.84 -6.52
N ASP A 44 6.12 -12.16 -5.76
CA ASP A 44 5.85 -10.83 -5.22
C ASP A 44 6.11 -9.72 -6.25
N LEU A 45 5.60 -8.52 -5.94
CA LEU A 45 5.73 -7.37 -6.83
C LEU A 45 7.16 -6.84 -6.93
N THR A 46 8.02 -7.08 -5.94
CA THR A 46 9.44 -6.68 -5.99
C THR A 46 10.15 -7.43 -7.10
N GLU A 47 9.94 -8.74 -7.21
CA GLU A 47 10.49 -9.56 -8.29
C GLU A 47 9.97 -9.10 -9.66
N VAL A 48 8.66 -8.87 -9.79
CA VAL A 48 8.07 -8.41 -11.06
C VAL A 48 8.69 -7.10 -11.53
N LEU A 49 8.87 -6.14 -10.62
CA LEU A 49 9.45 -4.84 -10.92
C LEU A 49 10.95 -4.93 -11.25
N ALA A 50 11.68 -5.81 -10.57
CA ALA A 50 13.12 -5.98 -10.79
C ALA A 50 13.43 -6.68 -12.13
N LYS A 51 12.61 -7.66 -12.51
CA LYS A 51 12.87 -8.51 -13.69
C LYS A 51 12.06 -8.13 -14.93
N GLY A 52 11.05 -7.27 -14.78
CA GLY A 52 10.22 -6.83 -15.91
C GLY A 52 9.37 -7.94 -16.52
N HIS A 53 8.97 -8.94 -15.73
CA HIS A 53 8.14 -10.05 -16.20
C HIS A 53 6.77 -9.57 -16.71
N LEU A 54 6.20 -10.34 -17.66
CA LEU A 54 4.84 -10.08 -18.13
C LEU A 54 3.85 -10.47 -17.04
N LEU A 55 3.12 -9.48 -16.51
CA LEU A 55 2.08 -9.69 -15.50
C LEU A 55 0.81 -10.27 -16.16
N LEU A 56 0.44 -11.48 -15.75
CA LEU A 56 -0.79 -12.15 -16.18
C LEU A 56 -1.98 -11.84 -15.29
N GLY A 57 -1.74 -11.63 -13.99
CA GLY A 57 -2.81 -11.36 -13.04
C GLY A 57 -2.29 -11.00 -11.65
N LEU A 58 -3.19 -10.46 -10.83
CA LEU A 58 -2.94 -10.15 -9.42
C LEU A 58 -3.98 -10.85 -8.57
N ARG A 59 -3.52 -11.36 -7.43
CA ARG A 59 -4.37 -11.82 -6.34
C ARG A 59 -3.92 -11.13 -5.07
N TRP A 60 -4.84 -10.82 -4.18
CA TRP A 60 -4.50 -10.20 -2.90
C TRP A 60 -5.37 -10.80 -1.81
N ARG A 61 -4.97 -10.55 -0.57
CA ARG A 61 -5.72 -10.97 0.61
C ARG A 61 -6.82 -9.96 0.89
N ASP A 62 -8.03 -10.44 1.20
CA ASP A 62 -9.13 -9.57 1.61
C ASP A 62 -8.79 -8.93 2.96
N PRO A 63 -8.64 -7.59 3.03
CA PRO A 63 -8.37 -6.90 4.29
C PRO A 63 -9.65 -6.74 5.10
N ILE A 64 -9.52 -6.55 6.41
CA ILE A 64 -10.62 -6.10 7.28
C ILE A 64 -11.11 -4.73 6.81
N THR A 65 -10.18 -3.83 6.53
CA THR A 65 -10.44 -2.49 5.99
C THR A 65 -9.20 -1.99 5.24
N SER A 66 -9.41 -1.11 4.26
CA SER A 66 -8.31 -0.47 3.53
C SER A 66 -8.62 0.99 3.20
N ALA A 67 -7.57 1.77 2.98
CA ALA A 67 -7.65 3.16 2.55
C ALA A 67 -6.58 3.46 1.50
N TYR A 68 -6.90 4.40 0.63
CA TYR A 68 -6.02 4.91 -0.41
C TYR A 68 -6.23 6.41 -0.55
N ARG A 69 -5.14 7.18 -0.55
CA ARG A 69 -5.16 8.61 -0.79
C ARG A 69 -4.05 8.98 -1.74
N LYS A 70 -4.41 9.73 -2.77
CA LYS A 70 -3.48 10.41 -3.67
C LYS A 70 -3.62 11.90 -3.45
N LEU A 71 -2.53 12.56 -3.06
CA LEU A 71 -2.53 14.01 -2.88
C LEU A 71 -2.65 14.72 -4.24
N PRO A 72 -3.14 15.98 -4.26
CA PRO A 72 -3.06 16.79 -5.46
C PRO A 72 -1.60 16.98 -5.87
N GLY A 73 -1.37 17.04 -7.18
CA GLY A 73 -0.06 17.36 -7.76
C GLY A 73 -0.17 18.54 -8.69
N GLU A 74 0.92 19.29 -8.83
CA GLU A 74 1.01 20.39 -9.78
C GLU A 74 1.17 19.87 -11.21
N ALA A 75 0.61 20.59 -12.18
CA ALA A 75 0.77 20.25 -13.58
C ALA A 75 2.24 20.39 -13.99
N GLY A 76 2.87 19.30 -14.43
CA GLY A 76 4.30 19.27 -14.77
C GLY A 76 5.24 19.16 -13.57
N GLY A 77 4.70 19.14 -12.35
CA GLY A 77 5.46 18.93 -11.11
C GLY A 77 5.88 17.48 -10.90
N PRO A 78 6.60 17.20 -9.79
CA PRO A 78 6.95 15.84 -9.42
C PRO A 78 5.69 14.99 -9.20
N PRO A 79 5.80 13.66 -9.30
CA PRO A 79 4.68 12.80 -9.05
C PRO A 79 4.09 13.01 -7.64
N PRO A 80 2.77 13.16 -7.48
CA PRO A 80 2.17 13.49 -6.18
C PRO A 80 2.21 12.33 -5.18
N LEU A 81 2.32 12.61 -3.90
CA LEU A 81 2.32 11.59 -2.86
C LEU A 81 1.10 10.64 -2.98
N VAL A 82 1.35 9.34 -2.82
CA VAL A 82 0.29 8.33 -2.68
C VAL A 82 0.52 7.57 -1.39
N VAL A 83 -0.53 7.40 -0.60
CA VAL A 83 -0.54 6.59 0.62
C VAL A 83 -1.62 5.53 0.47
N ALA A 84 -1.29 4.30 0.81
CA ALA A 84 -2.24 3.21 0.92
C ALA A 84 -2.00 2.47 2.24
N ALA A 85 -3.08 2.02 2.88
CA ALA A 85 -2.98 1.18 4.06
C ALA A 85 -4.09 0.13 4.06
N ALA A 86 -3.80 -1.03 4.66
CA ALA A 86 -4.77 -2.09 4.84
C ALA A 86 -4.52 -2.84 6.15
N LEU A 87 -5.60 -3.16 6.85
CA LEU A 87 -5.57 -3.96 8.07
C LEU A 87 -5.93 -5.40 7.74
N HIS A 88 -5.07 -6.35 8.10
CA HIS A 88 -5.22 -7.76 7.80
C HIS A 88 -5.37 -8.59 9.07
N THR A 89 -6.07 -9.72 8.99
CA THR A 89 -6.03 -10.76 10.02
C THR A 89 -4.71 -11.53 9.96
N VAL A 90 -4.12 -11.83 11.12
CA VAL A 90 -2.92 -12.66 11.25
C VAL A 90 -3.20 -13.81 12.22
N GLY A 91 -3.05 -15.04 11.73
CA GLY A 91 -3.30 -16.24 12.53
C GLY A 91 -4.72 -16.31 13.08
N THR A 92 -4.85 -16.76 14.33
CA THR A 92 -6.15 -17.03 14.99
C THR A 92 -6.74 -15.86 15.76
N GLY A 93 -6.19 -14.64 15.64
CA GLY A 93 -6.74 -13.48 16.35
C GLY A 93 -5.93 -12.18 16.31
N GLY A 94 -4.70 -12.18 15.78
CA GLY A 94 -3.94 -10.95 15.63
C GLY A 94 -4.41 -10.13 14.43
N THR A 95 -4.12 -8.83 14.43
CA THR A 95 -4.23 -8.02 13.21
C THR A 95 -2.92 -7.33 12.90
N ARG A 96 -2.71 -7.00 11.62
CA ARG A 96 -1.51 -6.33 11.14
C ARG A 96 -1.89 -5.24 10.18
N LEU A 97 -1.45 -4.04 10.47
CA LEU A 97 -1.54 -2.91 9.56
C LEU A 97 -0.36 -2.97 8.60
N ARG A 98 -0.64 -2.83 7.30
CA ARG A 98 0.38 -2.60 6.28
C ARG A 98 0.16 -1.23 5.67
N VAL A 99 1.23 -0.46 5.53
CA VAL A 99 1.24 0.87 4.94
C VAL A 99 2.23 0.86 3.78
N ALA A 100 1.85 1.48 2.67
CA ALA A 100 2.72 1.72 1.55
C ALA A 100 2.60 3.18 1.10
N VAL A 101 3.74 3.84 0.93
CA VAL A 101 3.84 5.24 0.54
C VAL A 101 4.66 5.35 -0.73
N ARG A 102 4.14 6.07 -1.72
CA ARG A 102 4.93 6.51 -2.86
C ARG A 102 5.22 8.00 -2.73
N ASP A 103 6.49 8.31 -2.54
CA ASP A 103 7.01 9.67 -2.54
C ASP A 103 7.88 9.85 -3.80
N GLY A 104 7.43 10.70 -4.72
CA GLY A 104 8.01 10.80 -6.06
C GLY A 104 7.96 9.47 -6.82
N TYR A 105 9.13 8.85 -7.02
CA TYR A 105 9.32 7.58 -7.71
C TYR A 105 9.63 6.41 -6.77
N ASP A 106 9.93 6.72 -5.50
CA ASP A 106 10.28 5.73 -4.50
C ASP A 106 9.00 5.20 -3.84
N VAL A 107 8.99 3.91 -3.54
CA VAL A 107 7.89 3.26 -2.83
C VAL A 107 8.43 2.61 -1.57
N LEU A 108 7.93 3.08 -0.44
CA LEU A 108 8.23 2.58 0.89
C LEU A 108 7.08 1.72 1.37
N THR A 109 7.38 0.66 2.11
CA THR A 109 6.38 -0.23 2.71
C THR A 109 6.77 -0.54 4.14
N GLU A 110 5.81 -0.47 5.05
CA GLU A 110 6.00 -0.86 6.44
C GLU A 110 4.80 -1.64 6.95
N SER A 111 5.00 -2.38 8.03
CA SER A 111 3.92 -3.08 8.71
C SER A 111 4.13 -3.09 10.21
N THR A 112 3.05 -2.96 10.96
CA THR A 112 3.05 -3.09 12.41
C THR A 112 1.88 -3.94 12.88
N GLU A 113 2.05 -4.59 14.02
CA GLU A 113 0.99 -5.36 14.65
C GLU A 113 -0.03 -4.39 15.27
N TYR A 114 -1.30 -4.77 15.20
CA TYR A 114 -2.39 -4.01 15.78
C TYR A 114 -3.27 -4.97 16.57
N ASP A 115 -3.57 -4.64 17.81
CA ASP A 115 -4.52 -5.38 18.65
C ASP A 115 -5.69 -4.44 18.97
N ALA A 116 -6.86 -4.73 18.43
CA ALA A 116 -8.06 -3.89 18.59
C ALA A 116 -8.76 -4.14 19.95
N GLY A 117 -7.98 -4.33 21.02
CA GLY A 117 -8.39 -5.10 22.19
C GLY A 117 -8.98 -4.34 23.36
N SER A 118 -8.63 -3.07 23.62
CA SER A 118 -9.14 -2.41 24.83
C SER A 118 -9.15 -0.88 24.87
N ASP A 119 -8.35 -0.16 24.09
CA ASP A 119 -8.37 1.30 24.06
C ASP A 119 -7.89 1.85 22.71
N SER A 120 -8.84 2.05 21.80
CA SER A 120 -8.57 2.36 20.40
C SER A 120 -7.76 3.65 20.19
N ALA A 121 -7.76 4.59 21.14
CA ALA A 121 -6.98 5.82 21.01
C ALA A 121 -5.50 5.61 21.31
N SER A 122 -5.16 4.94 22.42
CA SER A 122 -3.76 4.60 22.73
C SER A 122 -3.18 3.61 21.73
N ASP A 123 -4.01 2.71 21.19
CA ASP A 123 -3.59 1.72 20.20
C ASP A 123 -3.17 2.42 18.88
N VAL A 124 -3.88 3.49 18.47
CA VAL A 124 -3.51 4.28 17.28
C VAL A 124 -2.21 5.06 17.50
N GLU A 125 -2.03 5.70 18.65
CA GLU A 125 -0.77 6.42 18.95
C GLU A 125 0.45 5.47 18.94
N GLN A 126 0.30 4.27 19.51
CA GLN A 126 1.34 3.25 19.50
C GLN A 126 1.68 2.80 18.07
N VAL A 127 0.66 2.54 17.24
CA VAL A 127 0.84 2.21 15.82
C VAL A 127 1.61 3.31 15.08
N LEU A 128 1.27 4.57 15.32
CA LEU A 128 1.95 5.70 14.68
C LEU A 128 3.40 5.82 15.15
N ASP A 129 3.71 5.61 16.43
CA ASP A 129 5.10 5.58 16.92
C ASP A 129 5.90 4.43 16.28
N ASP A 130 5.30 3.24 16.17
CA ASP A 130 5.95 2.10 15.55
C ASP A 130 6.20 2.32 14.06
N LEU A 131 5.31 3.04 13.36
CA LEU A 131 5.53 3.45 11.96
C LEU A 131 6.58 4.56 11.79
N ARG A 132 6.91 5.31 12.86
CA ARG A 132 7.95 6.36 12.83
C ARG A 132 9.38 5.84 12.96
N ARG A 133 9.58 4.63 13.46
CA ARG A 133 10.94 4.06 13.61
C ARG A 133 11.58 3.60 12.29
N PRO A 134 10.82 3.02 11.33
CA PRO A 134 11.35 2.52 10.06
C PRO A 134 11.44 3.58 8.94
N ALA A 135 11.59 3.13 7.68
CA ALA A 135 11.81 4.01 6.53
C ALA A 135 10.65 5.00 6.27
N VAL A 136 9.41 4.63 6.59
CA VAL A 136 8.25 5.54 6.51
C VAL A 136 8.36 6.70 7.50
N GLY A 137 9.06 6.53 8.63
CA GLY A 137 9.34 7.62 9.57
C GLY A 137 10.36 8.64 9.08
N ALA A 138 11.16 8.30 8.06
CA ALA A 138 12.10 9.23 7.43
C ALA A 138 11.45 10.13 6.36
N LEU A 139 10.14 9.98 6.13
CA LEU A 139 9.37 10.85 5.24
C LEU A 139 9.43 12.31 5.70
N HIS A 140 9.32 13.22 4.74
CA HIS A 140 9.16 14.63 5.06
C HIS A 140 7.83 14.90 5.79
N ALA A 141 7.75 16.00 6.56
CA ALA A 141 6.62 16.28 7.45
C ALA A 141 5.23 16.16 6.79
N THR A 142 5.04 16.77 5.61
CA THR A 142 3.77 16.69 4.88
C THR A 142 3.41 15.28 4.42
N ALA A 143 4.39 14.43 4.10
CA ALA A 143 4.13 13.04 3.75
C ALA A 143 3.76 12.23 4.99
N TRP A 144 4.42 12.50 6.12
CA TRP A 144 4.06 11.89 7.39
C TRP A 144 2.63 12.28 7.83
N GLU A 145 2.25 13.56 7.73
CA GLU A 145 0.89 14.03 8.04
C GLU A 145 -0.17 13.27 7.21
N ALA A 146 0.10 13.02 5.93
CA ALA A 146 -0.82 12.26 5.08
C ALA A 146 -0.93 10.78 5.47
N VAL A 147 0.15 10.18 6.00
CA VAL A 147 0.15 8.82 6.56
C VAL A 147 -0.66 8.79 7.85
N ASP A 148 -0.37 9.71 8.77
CA ASP A 148 -1.02 9.86 10.06
C ASP A 148 -2.54 10.00 9.90
N GLU A 149 -2.99 10.99 9.12
CA GLU A 149 -4.41 11.22 8.86
C GLU A 149 -5.10 9.98 8.27
N LEU A 150 -4.44 9.30 7.32
CA LEU A 150 -5.02 8.13 6.65
C LEU A 150 -5.09 6.92 7.58
N VAL A 151 -4.07 6.67 8.40
CA VAL A 151 -4.03 5.56 9.34
C VAL A 151 -5.02 5.78 10.48
N THR A 152 -5.05 6.99 11.05
CA THR A 152 -6.01 7.38 12.09
C THR A 152 -7.45 7.23 11.59
N ASP A 153 -7.77 7.74 10.40
CA ASP A 153 -9.10 7.54 9.80
C ASP A 153 -9.40 6.05 9.58
N LEU A 154 -8.47 5.29 9.01
CA LEU A 154 -8.65 3.86 8.73
C LEU A 154 -8.97 3.06 10.00
N LEU A 155 -8.24 3.28 11.08
CA LEU A 155 -8.38 2.55 12.35
C LEU A 155 -9.56 3.04 13.19
N SER A 156 -10.04 4.27 12.96
CA SER A 156 -11.28 4.78 13.58
C SER A 156 -12.55 4.12 13.03
N ARG A 157 -12.45 3.46 11.87
CA ARG A 157 -13.60 2.82 11.22
C ARG A 157 -14.00 1.57 12.00
N PRO A 158 -15.31 1.30 12.13
CA PRO A 158 -15.77 0.04 12.70
C PRO A 158 -15.23 -1.14 11.91
N THR A 159 -14.46 -2.01 12.56
CA THR A 159 -14.07 -3.30 12.00
C THR A 159 -15.30 -4.21 12.08
N GLY A 160 -16.03 -4.32 10.97
CA GLY A 160 -17.21 -5.18 10.90
C GLY A 160 -16.83 -6.61 11.32
N ARG A 161 -17.52 -7.13 12.34
CA ARG A 161 -17.60 -8.57 12.62
C ARG A 161 -18.78 -9.17 11.87
#